data_AF-A0A6N6RQI7-F1
#
_entry.id   AF-A0A6N6RQI7-F1
#
_cell.length_a   1.000
_cell.length_b   1.000
_cell.length_c   1.000
_cell.angle_alpha   90.00
_cell.angle_beta   90.00
_cell.angle_gamma   90.00
#
_symmetry.space_group_name_H-M   'P 1'
#
loop_
_entity.id
_entity.type
_entity.pdbx_description
1 polymer ?
#
loop_
_entity_poly.entity_id
_entity_poly.type
_entity_poly.pdbx_seq_one_letter_code
_entity_poly.pdbx_strand_id
1 'polypeptide(L)' 'LHNLAGLVLGYSAARLSGMDVKKARAVSIEVGMQNSGLAVALANIHFIPLAALPAAIFSVWHNISGSAIAWWWRRHAV' A
#
# COMPACT_ATOMS: atom_id res chain seq x y z
N LEU A 1 -8.85 3.08 -4.62
CA LEU A 1 -8.75 4.33 -3.82
C LEU A 1 -7.93 4.14 -2.55
N HIS A 2 -8.32 3.23 -1.63
CA HIS A 2 -7.64 3.03 -0.33
C HIS A 2 -6.10 2.90 -0.44
N ASN A 3 -5.60 2.01 -1.30
CA ASN A 3 -4.15 1.82 -1.49
C ASN A 3 -3.44 3.10 -1.96
N LEU A 4 -4.00 3.78 -2.97
CA LEU A 4 -3.41 5.02 -3.51
C LEU A 4 -3.41 6.14 -2.45
N ALA A 5 -4.47 6.23 -1.66
CA ALA A 5 -4.53 7.15 -0.53
C ALA A 5 -3.44 6.81 0.49
N GLY A 6 -3.25 5.52 0.83
CA GLY A 6 -2.16 5.08 1.71
C GLY A 6 -0.77 5.45 1.18
N LEU A 7 -0.51 5.24 -0.12
CA LEU A 7 0.75 5.63 -0.77
C LEU A 7 0.98 7.15 -0.67
N VAL A 8 -0.02 7.97 -1.02
CA VAL A 8 0.09 9.43 -1.03
C VAL A 8 0.20 9.99 0.39
N LEU A 9 -0.68 9.58 1.30
CA LEU A 9 -0.70 10.06 2.68
C LEU A 9 0.55 9.59 3.43
N GLY A 10 1.00 8.35 3.23
CA GLY A 10 2.24 7.85 3.82
C GLY A 10 3.47 8.63 3.36
N TYR A 11 3.56 8.94 2.06
CA TYR A 11 4.63 9.79 1.53
C TYR A 11 4.57 11.20 2.12
N SER A 12 3.41 11.85 2.05
CA SER A 12 3.22 13.22 2.53
C SER A 12 3.48 13.34 4.02
N ALA A 13 2.97 12.40 4.83
CA ALA A 13 3.22 12.38 6.28
C ALA A 13 4.71 12.25 6.59
N ALA A 14 5.43 11.35 5.90
CA ALA A 14 6.88 11.21 6.09
C ALA A 14 7.65 12.49 5.71
N ARG A 15 7.26 13.15 4.61
CA ARG A 15 7.87 14.42 4.18
C ARG A 15 7.57 15.56 5.16
N LEU A 16 6.35 15.65 5.67
CA LEU A 16 5.96 16.63 6.69
C LEU A 16 6.71 16.41 8.02
N SER A 17 7.04 15.15 8.34
CA SER A 17 7.89 14.79 9.48
C SER A 17 9.39 15.02 9.25
N GLY A 18 9.79 15.65 8.15
CA GLY A 18 11.18 16.00 7.86
C GLY A 18 12.06 14.85 7.35
N MET A 19 11.48 13.71 6.98
CA MET A 19 12.25 12.59 6.44
C MET A 19 12.78 12.89 5.03
N ASP A 20 13.99 12.40 4.73
CA ASP A 20 14.52 12.44 3.36
C ASP A 20 13.65 11.64 2.37
N VAL A 21 13.88 11.86 1.07
CA VAL A 21 13.07 11.25 0.02
C VAL A 21 13.13 9.72 0.04
N LYS A 22 14.28 9.13 0.37
CA LYS A 22 14.43 7.66 0.40
C LYS A 22 13.56 7.07 1.51
N LYS A 23 13.62 7.63 2.71
CA LYS A 23 12.78 7.23 3.84
C LYS A 23 11.31 7.48 3.56
N ALA A 24 10.95 8.62 2.98
CA ALA A 24 9.55 8.92 2.63
C ALA A 24 8.96 7.95 1.61
N ARG A 25 9.76 7.51 0.62
CA ARG A 25 9.37 6.46 -0.33
C ARG A 25 9.14 5.12 0.37
N ALA A 26 9.99 4.75 1.32
CA ALA A 26 9.81 3.54 2.11
C ALA A 26 8.51 3.58 2.95
N VAL A 27 8.27 4.70 3.66
CA VAL A 27 7.05 4.88 4.46
C VAL A 27 5.79 4.87 3.58
N SER A 28 5.84 5.49 2.40
CA SER A 28 4.74 5.44 1.43
C SER A 28 4.35 4.00 1.08
N ILE A 29 5.34 3.15 0.78
CA ILE A 29 5.13 1.73 0.47
C ILE A 29 4.59 0.98 1.69
N GLU A 30 5.18 1.17 2.87
CA GLU A 30 4.74 0.50 4.10
C GLU A 30 3.27 0.81 4.43
N VAL A 31 2.84 2.05 4.25
CA VAL A 31 1.45 2.45 4.51
C VAL A 31 0.51 1.96 3.41
N GLY A 32 0.94 2.00 2.15
CA GLY A 32 0.13 1.59 1.00
C GLY A 32 0.01 0.08 0.82
N MET A 33 1.01 -0.69 1.23
CA MET A 33 1.09 -2.14 1.03
C MET A 33 0.73 -2.87 2.33
N GLN A 34 -0.49 -3.40 2.36
CA GLN A 34 -1.06 -4.05 3.54
C GLN A 34 -0.94 -5.57 3.44
N ASN A 35 -0.98 -6.26 4.59
CA ASN A 35 -1.12 -7.70 4.63
C ASN A 35 -2.57 -8.13 4.28
N SER A 36 -2.87 -8.12 2.98
CA SER A 36 -4.18 -8.53 2.43
C SER A 36 -4.50 -9.99 2.67
N GLY A 37 -3.49 -10.86 2.77
CA GLY A 37 -3.68 -12.29 3.04
C GLY A 37 -4.26 -12.55 4.43
N LEU A 38 -3.73 -11.87 5.45
CA LEU A 38 -4.28 -11.92 6.81
C LEU A 38 -5.71 -11.36 6.85
N ALA A 39 -5.98 -10.28 6.12
CA ALA A 39 -7.33 -9.71 6.04
C ALA A 39 -8.34 -10.69 5.41
N VAL A 40 -7.97 -11.39 4.33
CA VAL A 40 -8.80 -12.46 3.74
C VAL A 40 -9.03 -13.59 4.75
N ALA A 41 -7.98 -14.05 5.44
CA ALA A 41 -8.09 -15.13 6.42
C ALA A 41 -9.05 -14.77 7.56
N LEU A 42 -8.91 -13.58 8.15
CA LEU A 42 -9.80 -13.10 9.20
C LEU A 42 -11.24 -12.91 8.70
N ALA A 43 -11.42 -12.37 7.49
CA ALA A 43 -12.74 -12.18 6.89
C ALA A 43 -13.48 -13.52 6.71
N ASN A 44 -12.79 -14.56 6.26
CA ASN A 44 -13.38 -15.88 6.07
C ASN A 44 -13.76 -16.59 7.38
N ILE A 45 -13.03 -16.33 8.48
CA ILE A 45 -13.28 -16.97 9.78
C ILE A 45 -14.42 -16.26 10.53
N HIS A 46 -14.49 -14.92 10.45
CA HIS A 46 -15.31 -14.12 11.36
C HIS A 46 -16.49 -13.41 10.69
N PHE A 47 -16.57 -13.36 9.36
CA PHE A 47 -17.58 -12.60 8.63
C PHE A 47 -18.18 -13.41 7.47
N ILE A 48 -19.13 -12.79 6.76
CA ILE A 48 -19.70 -13.38 5.54
C ILE A 48 -18.65 -13.44 4.42
N PRO A 49 -18.73 -14.42 3.50
CA PRO A 49 -17.73 -14.58 2.43
C PRO A 49 -17.46 -13.32 1.59
N LEU A 50 -18.49 -12.48 1.41
CA LEU A 50 -18.37 -11.21 0.68
C LEU A 50 -17.36 -10.24 1.33
N ALA A 51 -17.15 -10.33 2.65
CA ALA A 51 -16.20 -9.48 3.38
C ALA A 51 -14.73 -9.73 3.00
N ALA A 52 -14.41 -10.92 2.45
CA ALA A 52 -13.06 -11.23 1.98
C ALA A 52 -12.74 -10.60 0.61
N LEU A 53 -13.78 -10.25 -0.16
CA LEU A 53 -13.63 -9.77 -1.54
C LEU A 53 -12.76 -8.50 -1.66
N PRO A 54 -12.94 -7.45 -0.82
CA PRO A 54 -12.08 -6.27 -0.90
C PRO A 54 -10.61 -6.59 -0.67
N ALA A 55 -10.30 -7.44 0.32
CA ALA A 55 -8.93 -7.82 0.65
C ALA A 55 -8.28 -8.67 -0.45
N ALA A 56 -9.04 -9.58 -1.07
CA ALA A 56 -8.58 -10.39 -2.20
C ALA A 56 -8.23 -9.51 -3.42
N ILE A 57 -9.13 -8.58 -3.80
CA ILE A 57 -8.88 -7.61 -4.87
C ILE A 57 -7.69 -6.71 -4.52
N PHE A 58 -7.62 -6.25 -3.26
CA PHE A 58 -6.51 -5.44 -2.78
C PHE A 58 -5.20 -6.17 -3.04
N SER A 59 -5.11 -7.47 -2.73
CA SER A 59 -3.91 -8.29 -2.93
C SER A 59 -3.32 -8.20 -4.34
N VAL A 60 -4.16 -8.22 -5.36
CA VAL A 60 -3.69 -8.03 -6.75
C VAL A 60 -3.33 -6.56 -6.98
N TRP A 61 -4.20 -5.65 -6.59
CA TRP A 61 -4.05 -4.22 -6.88
C TRP A 61 -2.81 -3.59 -6.24
N HIS A 62 -2.55 -3.84 -4.95
CA HIS A 62 -1.45 -3.20 -4.24
C HIS A 62 -0.08 -3.66 -4.74
N ASN A 63 0.02 -4.91 -5.21
CA ASN A 63 1.23 -5.41 -5.88
C ASN A 63 1.48 -4.70 -7.21
N ILE A 64 0.43 -4.47 -8.01
CA ILE A 64 0.55 -3.75 -9.29
C ILE A 64 0.93 -2.28 -9.04
N SER A 65 0.19 -1.57 -8.19
CA SER A 65 0.42 -0.15 -7.92
C SER A 65 1.76 0.10 -7.20
N GLY A 66 2.12 -0.75 -6.24
CA GLY A 66 3.40 -0.72 -5.53
C GLY A 66 4.58 -0.94 -6.47
N SER A 67 4.49 -1.93 -7.36
CA SER A 67 5.52 -2.17 -8.38
C SER A 67 5.63 -1.01 -9.36
N ALA A 68 4.50 -0.44 -9.79
CA ALA A 68 4.47 0.70 -10.72
C ALA A 68 5.12 1.95 -10.11
N ILE A 69 4.81 2.29 -8.85
CA ILE A 69 5.40 3.46 -8.19
C ILE A 69 6.88 3.24 -7.86
N ALA A 70 7.27 2.04 -7.44
CA ALA A 70 8.67 1.68 -7.21
C ALA A 70 9.48 1.79 -8.51
N TRP A 71 8.94 1.30 -9.62
CA TRP A 71 9.55 1.45 -10.94
C TRP A 71 9.67 2.91 -11.37
N TRP A 72 8.64 3.72 -11.13
CA TRP A 72 8.66 5.14 -11.45
C TRP A 72 9.75 5.87 -10.66
N TRP A 73 9.85 5.63 -9.36
CA TRP A 73 10.91 6.17 -8.52
C TRP A 73 12.30 5.71 -8.90
N ARG A 74 12.46 4.48 -9.38
CA ARG A 74 13.74 3.97 -9.90
C ARG A 74 14.18 4.74 -11.15
N ARG A 75 13.24 5.06 -12.05
CA ARG A 75 13.54 5.83 -13.28
C ARG A 75 13.84 7.31 -13.02
N HIS A 76 13.34 7.85 -11.91
CA HIS A 76 13.53 9.25 -11.51
C HIS A 76 14.39 9.36 -10.24
N ALA A 77 15.23 8.37 -9.97
CA ALA A 77 16.27 8.47 -8.96
C ALA A 77 17.43 9.25 -9.58
N VAL A 78 17.62 10.49 -9.11
CA VAL A 78 18.84 11.27 -9.32
C VAL A 78 19.81 10.92 -8.20
#